data_AF-A0A2Z4FNT1-F1
#
_entry.id   AF-A0A2Z4FNT1-F1
#
_cell.length_a   1.000
_cell.length_b   1.000
_cell.length_c   1.000
_cell.angle_alpha   90.00
_cell.angle_beta   90.00
_cell.angle_gamma   90.00
#
_symmetry.space_group_name_H-M   'P 1'
#
loop_
_entity.id
_entity.type
_entity.pdbx_description
1 polymer ?
#
loop_
_entity_poly.entity_id
_entity_poly.type
_entity_poly.pdbx_seq_one_letter_code
_entity_poly.pdbx_strand_id
1 'polypeptide(L)'
;MTEESFSREEMIEPIERLFERETGRDNGLFVVHKSADAQKSPTDGTVDLVFLAEDRTSLHSVRLVTEFDTCLFDMERGILSLDDVQANASWIALPLDEFRAGDESYNGIMEDTCAKRNIGIIVVQPKGRGISAKILLDAPLTSGDYLDNYPELKKKWREDTRGVLVGDDYRVVEYYNR
;
A
#
# COMPACT_ATOMS: atom_id res chain seq x y z
N MET A 1 -5.41 0.45 30.31
CA MET A 1 -4.69 -0.17 29.17
C MET A 1 -4.07 0.99 28.43
N THR A 2 -2.75 0.98 28.23
CA THR A 2 -2.07 2.04 27.49
C THR A 2 -2.54 2.00 26.04
N GLU A 3 -3.10 3.11 25.58
CA GLU A 3 -3.33 3.40 24.16
C GLU A 3 -1.95 3.36 23.50
N GLU A 4 -1.65 2.29 22.78
CA GLU A 4 -0.37 2.14 22.09
C GLU A 4 -0.51 2.80 20.72
N SER A 5 -0.21 4.10 20.68
CA SER A 5 -0.04 4.81 19.40
C SER A 5 1.12 4.19 18.63
N PHE A 6 0.85 3.57 17.48
CA PHE A 6 1.90 3.07 16.61
C PHE A 6 2.49 4.21 15.76
N SER A 7 3.82 4.25 15.68
CA SER A 7 4.50 5.06 14.66
C SER A 7 4.33 4.44 13.27
N ARG A 8 4.52 5.25 12.22
CA ARG A 8 4.46 4.77 10.83
C ARG A 8 5.48 3.66 10.58
N GLU A 9 6.68 3.81 11.14
CA GLU A 9 7.76 2.83 11.02
C GLU A 9 7.40 1.47 11.63
N GLU A 10 6.70 1.45 12.78
CA GLU A 10 6.24 0.22 13.44
C GLU A 10 5.13 -0.50 12.65
N MET A 11 4.41 0.22 11.79
CA MET A 11 3.35 -0.34 10.96
C MET A 11 3.86 -1.04 9.69
N ILE A 12 5.07 -0.71 9.23
CA ILE A 12 5.62 -1.21 7.95
C ILE A 12 5.71 -2.74 7.95
N GLU A 13 6.52 -3.31 8.84
CA GLU A 13 6.80 -4.75 8.87
C GLU A 13 5.51 -5.61 9.02
N PRO A 14 4.54 -5.27 9.90
CA PRO A 14 3.26 -5.98 9.95
C PRO A 14 2.48 -5.97 8.62
N ILE A 15 2.54 -4.89 7.85
CA ILE A 15 1.86 -4.75 6.57
C ILE A 15 2.60 -5.52 5.47
N GLU A 16 3.93 -5.50 5.46
CA GLU A 16 4.74 -6.32 4.56
C GLU A 16 4.40 -7.81 4.74
N ARG A 17 4.43 -8.30 5.99
CA ARG A 17 4.06 -9.69 6.32
C ARG A 17 2.63 -10.05 5.96
N LEU A 18 1.71 -9.08 5.98
CA LEU A 18 0.33 -9.28 5.53
C LEU A 18 0.33 -9.59 4.03
N PHE A 19 0.96 -8.76 3.21
CA PHE A 19 1.00 -8.96 1.76
C PHE A 19 1.76 -10.22 1.34
N GLU A 20 2.89 -10.54 1.97
CA GLU A 20 3.63 -11.78 1.75
C GLU A 20 2.75 -13.02 1.97
N ARG A 21 1.95 -13.01 3.06
CA ARG A 21 1.04 -14.11 3.38
C ARG A 21 -0.09 -14.25 2.37
N GLU A 22 -0.72 -13.15 1.96
CA GLU A 22 -1.88 -13.19 1.06
C GLU A 22 -1.49 -13.53 -0.38
N THR A 23 -0.29 -13.14 -0.82
CA THR A 23 0.17 -13.34 -2.21
C THR A 23 1.06 -14.57 -2.40
N GLY A 24 1.47 -15.24 -1.31
CA GLY A 24 2.17 -16.52 -1.36
C GLY A 24 3.61 -16.46 -1.89
N ARG A 25 4.23 -15.28 -1.96
CA ARG A 25 5.64 -15.11 -2.34
C ARG A 25 6.45 -14.40 -1.25
N ASP A 26 7.60 -14.97 -0.94
CA ASP A 26 8.69 -14.34 -0.17
C ASP A 26 9.38 -13.18 -0.93
N ASN A 27 9.07 -12.98 -2.22
CA ASN A 27 9.75 -12.04 -3.14
C ASN A 27 8.90 -10.81 -3.50
N GLY A 28 7.98 -10.42 -2.62
CA GLY A 28 7.33 -9.13 -2.72
C GLY A 28 8.35 -8.00 -2.77
N LEU A 29 8.29 -7.14 -3.79
CA LEU A 29 9.21 -6.01 -3.85
C LEU A 29 8.60 -4.82 -3.12
N PHE A 30 9.22 -4.46 -1.99
CA PHE A 30 8.82 -3.34 -1.15
C PHE A 30 9.74 -2.14 -1.35
N VAL A 31 9.12 -0.96 -1.49
CA VAL A 31 9.81 0.33 -1.44
C VAL A 31 9.07 1.23 -0.47
N VAL A 32 9.79 1.74 0.52
CA VAL A 32 9.31 2.75 1.47
C VAL A 32 9.68 4.12 0.92
N HIS A 33 8.68 4.91 0.58
CA HIS A 33 8.87 6.30 0.15
C HIS A 33 8.90 7.20 1.38
N LYS A 34 10.10 7.68 1.76
CA LYS A 34 10.24 8.65 2.85
C LYS A 34 9.79 10.03 2.38
N SER A 35 8.88 10.65 3.12
CA SER A 35 8.10 11.84 2.72
C SER A 35 8.88 13.10 2.33
N ALA A 36 10.22 13.12 2.46
CA ALA A 36 11.04 14.26 2.06
C ALA A 36 11.17 14.42 0.54
N ASP A 37 11.05 13.33 -0.23
CA ASP A 37 11.19 13.36 -1.69
C ASP A 37 9.85 13.27 -2.45
N ALA A 38 8.77 12.83 -1.78
CA ALA A 38 7.44 12.71 -2.36
C ALA A 38 6.76 14.07 -2.69
N GLN A 39 7.31 15.20 -2.25
CA GLN A 39 6.79 16.53 -2.56
C GLN A 39 7.24 17.10 -3.92
N LYS A 40 8.08 16.38 -4.68
CA LYS A 40 8.69 16.93 -5.93
C LYS A 40 7.95 16.59 -7.22
N SER A 41 7.00 15.64 -7.21
CA SER A 41 6.22 15.30 -8.40
C SER A 41 4.72 15.32 -8.10
N PRO A 42 3.92 16.15 -8.79
CA PRO A 42 2.47 16.25 -8.58
C PRO A 42 1.68 15.01 -9.02
N THR A 43 2.34 14.00 -9.60
CA THR A 43 1.77 12.68 -9.90
C THR A 43 1.94 11.67 -8.75
N ASP A 44 2.71 12.03 -7.74
CA ASP A 44 3.02 11.18 -6.61
C ASP A 44 2.16 11.65 -5.43
N GLY A 45 0.86 11.33 -5.46
CA GLY A 45 0.10 11.33 -4.20
C GLY A 45 0.96 10.62 -3.16
N THR A 46 1.18 11.22 -1.99
CA THR A 46 2.31 10.93 -1.07
C THR A 46 2.34 9.50 -0.47
N VAL A 47 2.50 8.44 -1.27
CA VAL A 47 2.45 7.04 -0.84
C VAL A 47 3.58 6.75 0.13
N ASP A 48 3.33 5.99 1.20
CA ASP A 48 4.37 5.59 2.15
C ASP A 48 5.00 4.24 1.74
N LEU A 49 4.20 3.28 1.25
CA LEU A 49 4.67 1.96 0.80
C LEU A 49 4.12 1.59 -0.57
N VAL A 50 4.97 1.00 -1.42
CA VAL A 50 4.55 0.37 -2.68
C VAL A 50 5.00 -1.08 -2.69
N PHE A 51 4.09 -1.96 -3.07
CA PHE A 51 4.27 -3.40 -3.13
C PHE A 51 3.89 -3.92 -4.52
N LEU A 52 4.72 -4.79 -5.10
CA LEU A 52 4.39 -5.47 -6.34
C LEU A 52 4.11 -6.95 -6.05
N ALA A 53 2.85 -7.36 -6.18
CA ALA A 53 2.44 -8.75 -6.08
C ALA A 53 2.63 -9.43 -7.43
N GLU A 54 3.22 -10.63 -7.47
CA GLU A 54 3.28 -11.53 -8.65
C GLU A 54 3.95 -10.97 -9.94
N ASP A 55 3.33 -9.98 -10.59
CA ASP A 55 3.67 -9.39 -11.88
C ASP A 55 3.47 -7.85 -11.92
N ARG A 56 3.66 -7.26 -13.11
CA ARG A 56 3.59 -5.80 -13.33
C ARG A 56 2.19 -5.19 -13.16
N THR A 57 1.16 -6.02 -13.05
CA THR A 57 -0.26 -5.62 -13.04
C THR A 57 -0.92 -5.74 -11.66
N SER A 58 -0.14 -6.08 -10.64
CA SER A 58 -0.62 -6.12 -9.26
C SER A 58 0.26 -5.25 -8.36
N LEU A 59 0.34 -3.96 -8.70
CA LEU A 59 1.01 -2.95 -7.89
C LEU A 59 0.03 -2.39 -6.84
N HIS A 60 0.37 -2.57 -5.57
CA HIS A 60 -0.37 -2.07 -4.42
C HIS A 60 0.33 -0.84 -3.84
N SER A 61 -0.41 0.23 -3.62
CA SER A 61 0.06 1.42 -2.90
C SER A 61 -0.59 1.47 -1.52
N VAL A 62 0.18 1.71 -0.47
CA VAL A 62 -0.32 1.82 0.91
C VAL A 62 0.05 3.16 1.50
N ARG A 63 -0.95 3.84 2.04
CA ARG A 63 -0.82 5.04 2.88
C ARG A 63 -0.78 4.64 4.33
N LEU A 64 0.20 5.14 5.09
CA LEU A 64 0.26 4.93 6.53
C LEU A 64 -0.21 6.19 7.25
N VAL A 65 -1.26 6.06 8.03
CA VAL A 65 -1.83 7.13 8.85
C VAL A 65 -1.91 6.65 10.29
N THR A 66 -1.48 7.48 11.23
CA THR A 66 -1.43 7.12 12.66
C THR A 66 -2.63 7.61 13.45
N GLU A 67 -3.52 8.39 12.82
CA GLU A 67 -4.67 9.03 13.46
C GLU A 67 -5.91 8.91 12.57
N PHE A 68 -7.07 8.62 13.17
CA PHE A 68 -8.32 8.49 12.44
C PHE A 68 -8.72 9.78 11.71
N ASP A 69 -8.59 10.93 12.38
CA ASP A 69 -8.98 12.23 11.80
C ASP A 69 -8.15 12.59 10.57
N THR A 70 -6.84 12.29 10.60
CA THR A 70 -5.97 12.48 9.44
C THR A 70 -6.43 11.60 8.28
N CYS A 71 -6.90 10.38 8.54
CA CYS A 71 -7.40 9.49 7.50
C CYS A 71 -8.62 10.09 6.78
N LEU A 72 -9.57 10.64 7.53
CA LEU A 72 -10.85 11.08 6.99
C LEU A 72 -10.84 12.52 6.44
N PHE A 73 -10.11 13.42 7.08
CA PHE A 73 -10.24 14.87 6.84
C PHE A 73 -9.00 15.51 6.17
N ASP A 74 -7.84 14.86 6.19
CA ASP A 74 -6.64 15.41 5.57
C ASP A 74 -6.67 15.21 4.05
N MET A 75 -6.62 16.31 3.31
CA MET A 75 -6.65 16.31 1.84
C MET A 75 -5.33 15.82 1.21
N GLU A 76 -4.21 15.95 1.94
CA GLU A 76 -2.87 15.62 1.45
C GLU A 76 -2.46 14.19 1.87
N ARG A 77 -2.95 13.71 3.00
CA ARG A 77 -2.55 12.42 3.59
C ARG A 77 -3.67 11.41 3.79
N GLY A 78 -4.92 11.85 3.81
CA GLY A 78 -6.07 11.00 4.03
C GLY A 78 -6.53 10.28 2.77
N ILE A 79 -7.75 9.72 2.83
CA ILE A 79 -8.36 8.94 1.76
C ILE A 79 -8.38 9.71 0.42
N LEU A 80 -8.57 11.04 0.48
CA LEU A 80 -8.73 11.87 -0.70
C LEU A 80 -7.43 12.01 -1.51
N SER A 81 -6.26 11.88 -0.90
CA SER A 81 -4.99 11.96 -1.62
C SER A 81 -4.64 10.67 -2.39
N LEU A 82 -5.43 9.61 -2.21
CA LEU A 82 -5.25 8.34 -2.92
C LEU A 82 -5.92 8.32 -4.30
N ASP A 83 -6.83 9.26 -4.60
CA ASP A 83 -7.49 9.34 -5.91
C ASP A 83 -6.49 9.54 -7.07
N ASP A 84 -5.40 10.26 -6.80
CA ASP A 84 -4.36 10.57 -7.79
C ASP A 84 -3.24 9.50 -7.85
N VAL A 85 -3.30 8.49 -7.00
CA VAL A 85 -2.25 7.46 -6.94
C VAL A 85 -2.43 6.46 -8.07
N GLN A 86 -1.40 6.34 -8.90
CA GLN A 86 -1.37 5.41 -10.03
C GLN A 86 -0.91 4.02 -9.57
N ALA A 87 -1.84 3.20 -9.08
CA ALA A 87 -1.61 1.83 -8.65
C ALA A 87 -2.78 0.91 -9.03
N ASN A 88 -2.55 -0.40 -9.05
CA ASN A 88 -3.62 -1.38 -9.32
C ASN A 88 -4.56 -1.53 -8.12
N ALA A 89 -4.04 -1.40 -6.90
CA ALA A 89 -4.85 -1.36 -5.68
C ALA A 89 -4.31 -0.30 -4.72
N SER A 90 -5.21 0.46 -4.11
CA SER A 90 -4.87 1.52 -3.16
C SER A 90 -5.40 1.19 -1.78
N TRP A 91 -4.56 1.41 -0.77
CA TRP A 91 -4.83 1.03 0.61
C TRP A 91 -4.55 2.21 1.54
N ILE A 92 -5.40 2.35 2.55
CA ILE A 92 -5.09 3.17 3.72
C ILE A 92 -4.92 2.25 4.93
N ALA A 93 -3.83 2.45 5.66
CA ALA A 93 -3.51 1.67 6.84
C ALA A 93 -3.43 2.57 8.07
N LEU A 94 -4.07 2.13 9.16
CA LEU A 94 -4.10 2.85 10.43
C LEU A 94 -4.13 1.91 11.64
N PRO A 95 -3.78 2.38 12.84
CA PRO A 95 -3.98 1.64 14.08
C PRO A 95 -5.44 1.24 14.30
N LEU A 96 -5.68 0.02 14.82
CA LEU A 96 -7.04 -0.49 15.09
C LEU A 96 -7.72 0.26 16.23
N ASP A 97 -6.97 0.71 17.23
CA ASP A 97 -7.46 1.53 18.32
C ASP A 97 -7.94 2.89 17.81
N GLU A 98 -7.19 3.55 16.92
CA GLU A 98 -7.62 4.77 16.23
C GLU A 98 -8.91 4.54 15.42
N PHE A 99 -8.96 3.45 14.66
CA PHE A 99 -10.19 3.07 13.95
C PHE A 99 -11.35 2.79 14.90
N ARG A 100 -11.12 2.33 16.13
CA ARG A 100 -12.17 2.06 17.13
C ARG A 100 -12.54 3.28 17.98
N ALA A 101 -11.62 4.24 18.10
CA ALA A 101 -11.83 5.46 18.86
C ALA A 101 -12.82 6.41 18.16
N GLY A 102 -12.99 6.26 16.85
CA GLY A 102 -14.06 6.92 16.10
C GLY A 102 -15.45 6.50 16.58
N ASP A 103 -16.39 7.46 16.60
CA ASP A 103 -17.83 7.18 16.70
C ASP A 103 -18.19 6.10 15.67
N GLU A 104 -19.03 5.12 16.03
CA GLU A 104 -19.49 4.07 15.09
C GLU A 104 -20.02 4.69 13.78
N SER A 105 -20.61 5.89 13.88
CA SER A 105 -21.06 6.69 12.74
C SER A 105 -19.92 7.11 11.81
N TYR A 106 -18.77 7.54 12.35
CA TYR A 106 -17.61 7.95 11.54
C TYR A 106 -16.87 6.76 10.94
N ASN A 107 -16.82 5.63 11.64
CA ASN A 107 -16.25 4.40 11.09
C ASN A 107 -17.04 3.92 9.86
N GLY A 108 -18.37 3.95 9.93
CA GLY A 108 -19.23 3.66 8.79
C GLY A 108 -19.01 4.63 7.62
N ILE A 109 -18.82 5.93 7.90
CA ILE A 109 -18.51 6.92 6.85
C ILE A 109 -17.15 6.61 6.20
N MET A 110 -16.13 6.25 6.98
CA MET A 110 -14.81 5.89 6.45
C MET A 110 -14.89 4.66 5.56
N GLU A 111 -15.52 3.57 6.00
CA GLU A 111 -15.70 2.35 5.22
C GLU A 111 -16.47 2.62 3.92
N ASP A 112 -17.59 3.36 3.99
CA ASP A 112 -18.39 3.73 2.82
C ASP A 112 -17.61 4.60 1.84
N THR A 113 -16.79 5.53 2.33
CA THR A 113 -16.00 6.44 1.50
C THR A 113 -14.89 5.67 0.79
N CYS A 114 -14.18 4.81 1.51
CA CYS A 114 -13.16 3.93 0.95
C CYS A 114 -13.77 2.98 -0.10
N ALA A 115 -14.89 2.33 0.19
CA ALA A 115 -15.55 1.42 -0.73
C ALA A 115 -15.99 2.10 -2.04
N LYS A 116 -16.60 3.30 -1.95
CA LYS A 116 -17.00 4.08 -3.14
C LYS A 116 -15.82 4.50 -4.00
N ARG A 117 -14.64 4.64 -3.40
CA ARG A 117 -13.40 5.06 -4.07
C ARG A 117 -12.48 3.90 -4.43
N ASN A 118 -12.91 2.65 -4.23
CA ASN A 118 -12.10 1.45 -4.47
C ASN A 118 -10.80 1.42 -3.65
N ILE A 119 -10.84 1.93 -2.41
CA ILE A 119 -9.72 1.95 -1.49
C ILE A 119 -9.94 0.89 -0.42
N GLY A 120 -8.92 0.06 -0.16
CA GLY A 120 -8.94 -0.91 0.93
C GLY A 120 -8.49 -0.30 2.25
N ILE A 121 -8.90 -0.93 3.36
CA ILE A 121 -8.56 -0.52 4.72
C ILE A 121 -7.77 -1.65 5.39
N ILE A 122 -6.57 -1.32 5.85
CA ILE A 122 -5.73 -2.19 6.66
C ILE A 122 -5.67 -1.63 8.08
N VAL A 123 -5.84 -2.47 9.09
CA VAL A 123 -5.65 -2.09 10.48
C VAL A 123 -4.48 -2.81 11.11
N VAL A 124 -3.68 -2.08 11.88
CA VAL A 124 -2.54 -2.59 12.64
C VAL A 124 -2.92 -2.68 14.11
N GLN A 125 -2.66 -3.83 14.73
CA GLN A 125 -3.04 -4.08 16.12
C GLN A 125 -1.98 -4.92 16.87
N PRO A 126 -1.90 -4.80 18.20
CA PRO A 126 -1.15 -5.75 19.01
C PRO A 126 -1.71 -7.17 18.84
N LYS A 127 -0.83 -8.16 18.68
CA LYS A 127 -1.16 -9.58 18.67
C LYS A 127 -0.16 -10.36 19.54
N GLY A 128 -0.58 -10.72 20.75
CA GLY A 128 0.28 -11.40 21.71
C GLY A 128 1.41 -10.48 22.18
N ARG A 129 2.66 -10.81 21.82
CA ARG A 129 3.86 -10.00 22.12
C ARG A 129 4.35 -9.17 20.92
N GLY A 130 3.66 -9.21 19.78
CA GLY A 130 4.07 -8.52 18.56
C GLY A 130 2.94 -7.70 17.95
N ILE A 131 3.16 -7.19 16.74
CA ILE A 131 2.23 -6.35 15.99
C ILE A 131 1.77 -7.10 14.73
N SER A 132 0.48 -7.02 14.41
CA SER A 132 -0.14 -7.69 13.27
C SER A 132 -1.00 -6.73 12.48
N ALA A 133 -0.93 -6.80 11.15
CA ALA A 133 -1.88 -6.13 10.26
C ALA A 133 -3.04 -7.08 9.87
N LYS A 134 -4.21 -6.51 9.59
CA LYS A 134 -5.42 -7.21 9.12
C LYS A 134 -6.16 -6.32 8.11
N ILE A 135 -6.72 -6.93 7.08
CA ILE A 135 -7.63 -6.25 6.14
C ILE A 135 -9.03 -6.15 6.78
N LEU A 136 -9.58 -4.93 6.84
CA LEU A 136 -10.98 -4.68 7.17
C LEU A 136 -11.85 -4.54 5.93
N LEU A 137 -11.33 -3.81 4.94
CA LEU A 137 -11.97 -3.62 3.65
C LEU A 137 -10.96 -3.95 2.56
N ASP A 138 -11.34 -4.80 1.62
CA ASP A 138 -10.49 -5.20 0.51
C ASP A 138 -10.41 -4.09 -0.56
N ALA A 139 -9.25 -3.92 -1.19
CA ALA A 139 -9.07 -3.01 -2.31
C ALA A 139 -9.26 -3.79 -3.63
N PRO A 140 -10.27 -3.47 -4.45
CA PRO A 140 -10.43 -4.15 -5.73
C PRO A 140 -9.27 -3.82 -6.66
N LEU A 141 -8.77 -4.82 -7.38
CA LEU A 141 -7.72 -4.65 -8.37
C LEU A 141 -8.27 -3.96 -9.62
N THR A 142 -7.56 -2.93 -10.06
CA THR A 142 -7.83 -2.20 -11.30
C THR A 142 -6.81 -2.60 -12.37
N SER A 143 -7.24 -2.61 -13.63
CA SER A 143 -6.39 -2.96 -14.77
C SER A 143 -5.41 -1.83 -15.10
N GLY A 144 -4.14 -2.13 -15.25
CA GLY A 144 -3.11 -1.19 -15.69
C GLY A 144 -1.70 -1.70 -15.44
N ASP A 145 -0.70 -1.10 -16.10
CA ASP A 145 0.72 -1.25 -15.75
C ASP A 145 1.21 0.10 -15.24
N TYR A 146 1.39 0.18 -13.93
CA TYR A 146 1.80 1.41 -13.24
C TYR A 146 3.24 1.36 -12.75
N LEU A 147 3.96 0.25 -12.96
CA LEU A 147 5.32 0.06 -12.46
C LEU A 147 6.29 1.12 -13.02
N ASP A 148 5.99 1.66 -14.19
CA ASP A 148 6.79 2.70 -14.83
C ASP A 148 6.81 4.03 -14.08
N ASN A 149 5.82 4.27 -13.21
CA ASN A 149 5.75 5.44 -12.32
C ASN A 149 6.60 5.29 -11.06
N TYR A 150 7.16 4.09 -10.81
CA TYR A 150 7.97 3.80 -9.63
C TYR A 150 9.38 3.36 -10.05
N PRO A 151 10.28 4.29 -10.42
CA PRO A 151 11.57 3.96 -11.04
C PRO A 151 12.46 3.06 -10.19
N GLU A 152 12.47 3.26 -8.87
CA GLU A 152 13.25 2.44 -7.95
C GLU A 152 12.71 1.01 -7.86
N LEU A 153 11.38 0.87 -7.76
CA LEU A 153 10.71 -0.43 -7.75
C LEU A 153 10.89 -1.14 -9.09
N LYS A 154 10.76 -0.42 -10.21
CA LYS A 154 11.03 -0.92 -11.56
C LYS A 154 12.46 -1.41 -11.71
N LYS A 155 13.44 -0.69 -11.15
CA LYS A 155 14.84 -1.11 -11.14
C LYS A 155 15.03 -2.40 -10.35
N LYS A 156 14.52 -2.47 -9.12
CA LYS A 156 14.55 -3.69 -8.31
C LYS A 156 13.88 -4.87 -9.03
N TRP A 157 12.69 -4.64 -9.59
CA TRP A 157 11.96 -5.66 -10.35
C TRP A 157 12.75 -6.17 -11.53
N ARG A 158 13.37 -5.26 -12.30
CA ARG A 158 14.25 -5.64 -13.40
C ARG A 158 15.45 -6.45 -12.93
N GLU A 159 16.07 -6.10 -11.81
CA GLU A 159 17.22 -6.81 -11.26
C GLU A 159 16.84 -8.23 -10.80
N ASP A 160 15.73 -8.37 -10.07
CA ASP A 160 15.21 -9.66 -9.59
C ASP A 160 14.71 -10.57 -10.71
N THR A 161 14.11 -9.99 -11.76
CA THR A 161 13.63 -10.75 -12.92
C THR A 161 14.71 -10.98 -13.98
N ARG A 162 15.92 -10.41 -13.81
CA ARG A 162 17.04 -10.58 -14.75
C ARG A 162 17.63 -11.98 -14.65
N GLY A 163 16.97 -12.92 -15.32
CA GLY A 163 17.40 -14.32 -15.40
C GLY A 163 16.33 -15.33 -14.95
N VAL A 164 15.16 -14.87 -14.51
CA VAL A 164 14.03 -15.73 -14.17
C VAL A 164 13.10 -15.84 -15.38
N LEU A 165 12.92 -17.06 -15.89
CA LEU A 165 11.86 -17.38 -16.85
C LEU A 165 10.52 -17.22 -16.14
N VAL A 166 9.69 -16.26 -16.57
CA VAL A 166 8.34 -16.06 -16.02
C VAL A 166 7.35 -16.74 -16.97
N GLY A 167 6.86 -17.91 -16.58
CA GLY A 167 5.93 -18.72 -17.38
C GLY A 167 6.61 -19.56 -18.46
N ASP A 168 5.98 -20.67 -18.84
CA ASP A 168 6.55 -21.77 -19.64
C ASP A 168 7.05 -21.41 -21.06
N ASP A 169 7.03 -20.15 -21.53
CA ASP A 169 7.53 -19.84 -22.88
C ASP A 169 7.97 -18.39 -23.20
N TYR A 170 8.10 -17.49 -22.21
CA TYR A 170 8.50 -16.11 -22.51
C TYR A 170 9.80 -15.70 -21.81
N ARG A 171 10.89 -15.62 -22.61
CA ARG A 171 12.06 -14.82 -22.25
C ARG A 171 11.64 -13.36 -22.30
N VAL A 172 11.86 -12.62 -21.22
CA VAL A 172 11.84 -11.16 -21.23
C VAL A 172 13.01 -10.70 -22.12
N VAL A 173 12.76 -10.53 -23.42
CA VAL A 173 13.75 -10.01 -24.37
C VAL A 173 13.42 -8.53 -24.62
N GLU A 174 14.38 -7.67 -24.29
CA GLU A 174 14.33 -6.24 -24.54
C GLU A 174 14.27 -5.95 -26.05
N TYR A 175 13.17 -5.35 -26.54
CA TYR A 175 13.23 -4.57 -27.77
C TYR A 175 13.77 -3.19 -27.43
N TYR A 176 15.09 -3.00 -27.57
CA TYR A 176 15.65 -1.67 -27.70
C TYR A 176 15.16 -1.07 -29.03
N ASN A 177 14.14 -0.22 -28.99
CA ASN A 177 13.91 0.69 -30.10
C ASN A 177 14.88 1.87 -29.96
N ARG A 178 15.69 1.99 -31.01
CA ARG A 178 16.82 2.89 -31.20
C ARG A 178 16.38 4.34 -31.42
#